data_AF-A0A815TYN8-F1
#
_entry.id   AF-A0A815TYN8-F1
#
_cell.length_a   1.000
_cell.length_b   1.000
_cell.length_c   1.000
_cell.angle_alpha   90.00
_cell.angle_beta   90.00
_cell.angle_gamma   90.00
#
_symmetry.space_group_name_H-M   'P 1'
#
loop_
_entity.id
_entity.type
_entity.pdbx_description
1 polymer ?
#
loop_
_entity_poly.entity_id
_entity_poly.type
_entity_poly.pdbx_seq_one_letter_code
_entity_poly.pdbx_strand_id
1 'polypeptide(L)'
;MLDAIICKRCGMAYFPHSAEDKAAHAKYHNYTTSAIRLRNLKHQHILQQFLDGSIYMIGCTSPSTEQKKAEHVRELIDNELGITTPFNCLWSETKAYFYIEDCTDIVLGYCLAHIVHRVHILDLNDESNIDKQTEMNKMLCGIARIWIHPDHRRTRIATKLLDCVRTNFFFGIVIKRVDLAFSAPTDDGRQFFKKYTRSNRLFIY
;
A
#
# COMPACT_ATOMS: atom_id res chain seq x y z
N MET A 1 -10.28 45.30 -0.70
CA MET A 1 -10.71 43.95 -0.32
C MET A 1 -9.76 43.02 -1.05
N LEU A 2 -8.99 42.19 -0.35
CA LEU A 2 -8.10 41.23 -1.02
C LEU A 2 -8.95 39.99 -1.28
N ASP A 3 -9.22 39.69 -2.54
CA ASP A 3 -10.14 38.62 -2.90
C ASP A 3 -9.41 37.26 -2.94
N ALA A 4 -10.10 36.22 -2.49
CA ALA A 4 -9.63 34.85 -2.61
C ALA A 4 -9.71 34.40 -4.08
N ILE A 5 -8.71 33.65 -4.54
CA ILE A 5 -8.70 33.06 -5.88
C ILE A 5 -8.78 31.55 -5.80
N ILE A 6 -9.42 30.91 -6.79
CA ILE A 6 -9.54 29.46 -6.89
C ILE A 6 -8.48 28.93 -7.86
N CYS A 7 -7.67 27.98 -7.40
CA CYS A 7 -6.69 27.33 -8.26
C CYS A 7 -7.38 26.44 -9.29
N LYS A 8 -7.15 26.71 -10.58
CA LYS A 8 -7.77 25.94 -11.68
C LYS A 8 -7.31 24.48 -11.79
N ARG A 9 -6.20 24.10 -11.13
CA ARG A 9 -5.67 22.73 -11.14
C ARG A 9 -6.11 21.91 -9.94
N CYS A 10 -6.01 22.45 -8.72
CA CYS A 10 -6.35 21.72 -7.50
C CYS A 10 -7.73 22.08 -6.91
N GLY A 11 -8.36 23.16 -7.39
CA GLY A 11 -9.69 23.60 -6.93
C GLY A 11 -9.71 24.33 -5.59
N MET A 12 -8.58 24.47 -4.89
CA MET A 12 -8.52 25.16 -3.60
C MET A 12 -8.64 26.69 -3.77
N ALA A 13 -9.50 27.30 -2.95
CA ALA A 13 -9.54 28.75 -2.77
C ALA A 13 -8.45 29.18 -1.78
N TYR A 14 -7.70 30.23 -2.10
CA TYR A 14 -6.65 30.77 -1.24
C TYR A 14 -6.43 32.25 -1.49
N PHE A 15 -5.89 32.97 -0.51
CA PHE A 15 -5.50 34.37 -0.66
C PHE A 15 -4.06 34.46 -1.21
N PRO A 16 -3.85 34.99 -2.43
CA PRO A 16 -2.52 35.06 -3.04
C PRO A 16 -1.63 36.10 -2.35
N HIS A 17 -2.14 36.92 -1.45
CA HIS A 17 -1.37 37.92 -0.73
C HIS A 17 -0.93 37.45 0.66
N SER A 18 -1.52 36.38 1.18
CA SER A 18 -1.09 35.75 2.43
C SER A 18 -0.02 34.70 2.13
N ALA A 19 1.15 34.84 2.76
CA ALA A 19 2.22 33.86 2.63
C ALA A 19 1.81 32.49 3.22
N GLU A 20 1.02 32.51 4.29
CA GLU A 20 0.47 31.31 4.94
C GLU A 20 -0.48 30.57 4.00
N ASP A 21 -1.42 31.28 3.36
CA ASP A 21 -2.35 30.69 2.38
C ASP A 21 -1.65 30.15 1.15
N LYS A 22 -0.64 30.89 0.64
CA LYS A 22 0.19 30.41 -0.48
C LYS A 22 0.93 29.12 -0.13
N ALA A 23 1.48 29.03 1.08
CA ALA A 23 2.15 27.82 1.55
C ALA A 23 1.16 26.65 1.70
N ALA A 24 -0.02 26.90 2.28
CA ALA A 24 -1.08 25.91 2.40
C ALA A 24 -1.57 25.43 1.02
N HIS A 25 -1.80 26.36 0.09
CA HIS A 25 -2.15 26.05 -1.30
C HIS A 25 -1.05 25.23 -1.98
N ALA A 26 0.23 25.60 -1.88
CA ALA A 26 1.31 24.84 -2.50
C ALA A 26 1.36 23.39 -1.99
N LYS A 27 1.19 23.19 -0.68
CA LYS A 27 1.13 21.86 -0.07
C LYS A 27 -0.07 21.05 -0.59
N TYR A 28 -1.26 21.63 -0.55
CA TYR A 28 -2.48 20.99 -1.05
C TYR A 28 -2.44 20.75 -2.57
N HIS A 29 -1.84 21.67 -3.32
CA HIS A 29 -1.70 21.56 -4.77
C HIS A 29 -0.86 20.34 -5.12
N ASN A 30 0.34 20.23 -4.54
CA ASN A 30 1.21 19.07 -4.75
C ASN A 30 0.54 17.77 -4.32
N TYR A 31 -0.10 17.76 -3.14
CA TYR A 31 -0.89 16.63 -2.65
C TYR A 31 -1.96 16.22 -3.67
N THR A 32 -2.72 17.18 -4.20
CA THR A 32 -3.88 16.92 -5.05
C THR A 32 -3.50 16.59 -6.50
N THR A 33 -2.50 17.27 -7.07
CA THR A 33 -2.13 17.09 -8.48
C THR A 33 -1.25 15.88 -8.72
N SER A 34 -0.44 15.49 -7.73
CA SER A 34 0.41 14.30 -7.80
C SER A 34 -0.25 13.07 -7.16
N ALA A 35 -1.43 13.22 -6.53
CA ALA A 35 -2.15 12.12 -5.91
C ALA A 35 -2.56 11.05 -6.92
N ILE A 36 -2.21 9.81 -6.58
CA ILE A 36 -2.69 8.61 -7.24
C ILE A 36 -4.15 8.40 -6.84
N ARG A 37 -5.04 8.29 -7.82
CA ARG A 37 -6.48 8.12 -7.59
C ARG A 37 -7.00 6.84 -8.21
N LEU A 38 -7.94 6.21 -7.52
CA LEU A 38 -8.61 5.02 -8.02
C LEU A 38 -10.12 5.18 -7.86
N ARG A 39 -10.76 5.57 -8.97
CA ARG A 39 -12.19 5.93 -9.01
C ARG A 39 -13.08 4.83 -9.54
N ASN A 40 -14.37 4.94 -9.22
CA ASN A 40 -15.46 4.10 -9.72
C ASN A 40 -15.24 2.62 -9.38
N LEU A 41 -14.64 2.34 -8.22
CA LEU A 41 -14.66 0.99 -7.67
C LEU A 41 -16.06 0.70 -7.12
N LYS A 42 -16.57 -0.48 -7.44
CA LYS A 42 -17.88 -0.90 -6.92
C LYS A 42 -17.79 -1.16 -5.41
N HIS A 43 -18.86 -0.83 -4.68
CA HIS A 43 -18.97 -1.08 -3.23
C HIS A 43 -18.68 -2.54 -2.84
N GLN A 44 -18.98 -3.50 -3.72
CA GLN A 44 -18.69 -4.93 -3.49
C GLN A 44 -17.20 -5.25 -3.26
N HIS A 45 -16.29 -4.34 -3.60
CA HIS A 45 -14.85 -4.52 -3.39
C HIS A 45 -14.38 -4.05 -2.01
N ILE A 46 -15.25 -3.40 -1.22
CA ILE A 46 -14.91 -2.91 0.11
C ILE A 46 -14.85 -4.08 1.09
N LEU A 47 -13.68 -4.29 1.71
CA LEU A 47 -13.49 -5.28 2.76
C LEU A 47 -13.66 -4.69 4.16
N GLN A 48 -13.32 -3.41 4.33
CA GLN A 48 -13.41 -2.73 5.62
C GLN A 48 -13.56 -1.22 5.43
N GLN A 49 -14.39 -0.58 6.25
CA GLN A 49 -14.57 0.87 6.27
C GLN A 49 -14.05 1.46 7.58
N PHE A 50 -13.54 2.68 7.50
CA PHE A 50 -13.05 3.47 8.63
C PHE A 50 -13.63 4.88 8.54
N LEU A 51 -13.38 5.71 9.55
CA LEU A 51 -13.81 7.12 9.57
C LEU A 51 -13.13 7.95 8.48
N ASP A 52 -11.92 7.56 8.10
CA ASP A 52 -10.99 8.29 7.24
C ASP A 52 -10.74 7.61 5.89
N GLY A 53 -11.53 6.60 5.53
CA GLY A 53 -11.39 5.87 4.27
C GLY A 53 -11.76 4.40 4.36
N SER A 54 -11.64 3.72 3.24
CA SER A 54 -12.06 2.32 3.07
C SER A 54 -10.96 1.47 2.44
N ILE A 55 -10.88 0.20 2.83
CA ILE A 55 -10.01 -0.79 2.18
C ILE A 55 -10.78 -1.53 1.10
N TYR A 56 -10.29 -1.44 -0.14
CA TYR A 56 -10.78 -2.14 -1.31
C TYR A 56 -9.85 -3.29 -1.67
N MET A 57 -10.41 -4.37 -2.23
CA MET A 57 -9.65 -5.50 -2.77
C MET A 57 -10.05 -5.81 -4.21
N ILE A 58 -9.03 -5.91 -5.05
CA ILE A 58 -9.11 -6.34 -6.46
C ILE A 58 -8.34 -7.67 -6.58
N GLY A 59 -8.96 -8.67 -7.21
CA GLY A 59 -8.39 -10.01 -7.39
C GLY A 59 -8.80 -10.66 -8.72
N CYS A 60 -8.59 -11.97 -8.87
CA CYS A 60 -8.93 -12.72 -10.09
C CYS A 60 -10.39 -12.62 -10.53
N THR A 61 -11.32 -12.46 -9.59
CA THR A 61 -12.76 -12.37 -9.86
C THR A 61 -13.23 -10.96 -10.20
N SER A 62 -12.37 -9.94 -10.02
CA SER A 62 -12.67 -8.57 -10.41
C SER A 62 -12.69 -8.42 -11.94
N PRO A 63 -13.48 -7.50 -12.50
CA PRO A 63 -13.47 -7.19 -13.92
C PRO A 63 -12.07 -6.80 -14.42
N SER A 64 -11.72 -7.20 -15.65
CA SER A 64 -10.43 -6.85 -16.28
C SER A 64 -10.18 -5.34 -16.33
N THR A 65 -11.22 -4.53 -16.43
CA THR A 65 -11.10 -3.05 -16.38
C THR A 65 -10.59 -2.55 -15.04
N GLU A 66 -10.98 -3.17 -13.92
CA GLU A 66 -10.50 -2.83 -12.58
C GLU A 66 -9.09 -3.37 -12.34
N GLN A 67 -8.80 -4.58 -12.82
CA GLN A 67 -7.46 -5.16 -12.80
C GLN A 67 -6.44 -4.26 -13.53
N LYS A 68 -6.78 -3.76 -14.72
CA LYS A 68 -5.93 -2.82 -15.46
C LYS A 68 -5.72 -1.48 -14.73
N LYS A 69 -6.75 -0.97 -14.03
CA LYS A 69 -6.60 0.23 -13.18
C LYS A 69 -5.65 -0.04 -12.01
N ALA A 70 -5.78 -1.20 -11.37
CA ALA A 70 -4.91 -1.62 -10.28
C ALA A 70 -3.45 -1.79 -10.74
N GLU A 71 -3.23 -2.35 -11.92
CA GLU A 71 -1.91 -2.42 -12.57
C GLU A 71 -1.32 -1.04 -12.81
N HIS A 72 -2.12 -0.10 -13.34
CA HIS A 72 -1.65 1.27 -13.57
C HIS A 72 -1.28 1.98 -12.25
N VAL A 73 -2.08 1.83 -11.19
CA VAL A 73 -1.75 2.35 -9.87
C VAL A 73 -0.46 1.73 -9.33
N ARG A 74 -0.27 0.41 -9.51
CA ARG A 74 0.97 -0.27 -9.13
C ARG A 74 2.17 0.34 -9.85
N GLU A 75 2.08 0.59 -11.15
CA GLU A 75 3.16 1.20 -11.95
C GLU A 75 3.52 2.60 -11.45
N LEU A 76 2.53 3.43 -11.10
CA LEU A 76 2.78 4.75 -10.53
C LEU A 76 3.55 4.65 -9.19
N ILE A 77 3.17 3.69 -8.34
CA ILE A 77 3.82 3.45 -7.05
C ILE A 77 5.23 2.86 -7.23
N ASP A 78 5.41 1.91 -8.15
CA ASP A 78 6.70 1.34 -8.47
C ASP A 78 7.65 2.44 -8.97
N ASN A 79 7.17 3.36 -9.82
CA ASN A 79 7.93 4.53 -10.27
C ASN A 79 8.28 5.49 -9.12
N GLU A 80 7.35 5.78 -8.20
CA GLU A 80 7.62 6.60 -7.01
C GLU A 80 8.70 5.98 -6.11
N LEU A 81 8.73 4.64 -6.02
CA LEU A 81 9.70 3.89 -5.24
C LEU A 81 11.02 3.61 -6.00
N GLY A 82 11.12 4.01 -7.27
CA GLY A 82 12.29 3.72 -8.12
C GLY A 82 12.46 2.23 -8.44
N ILE A 83 11.39 1.44 -8.35
CA ILE A 83 11.40 0.00 -8.62
C ILE A 83 11.27 -0.22 -10.12
N THR A 84 12.30 -0.79 -10.74
CA THR A 84 12.33 -1.07 -12.19
C THR A 84 12.06 -2.53 -12.53
N THR A 85 11.99 -3.41 -11.53
CA THR A 85 11.75 -4.83 -11.74
C THR A 85 10.28 -5.08 -12.07
N PRO A 86 9.95 -5.65 -13.24
CA PRO A 86 8.57 -5.97 -13.57
C PRO A 86 8.03 -7.01 -12.59
N PHE A 87 6.86 -6.75 -12.03
CA PHE A 87 6.11 -7.76 -11.28
C PHE A 87 5.05 -8.35 -12.21
N ASN A 88 5.22 -9.61 -12.60
CA ASN A 88 4.22 -10.32 -13.39
C ASN A 88 3.00 -10.60 -12.52
N CYS A 89 2.02 -9.71 -12.58
CA CYS A 89 0.80 -9.79 -11.79
C CYS A 89 -0.13 -10.88 -12.35
N LEU A 90 0.10 -12.13 -11.96
CA LEU A 90 -0.85 -13.20 -12.22
C LEU A 90 -2.02 -13.05 -11.26
N TRP A 91 -3.13 -12.46 -11.72
CA TRP A 91 -4.34 -12.23 -10.90
C TRP A 91 -4.90 -13.50 -10.26
N SER A 92 -4.60 -14.69 -10.81
CA SER A 92 -4.93 -15.99 -10.22
C SER A 92 -4.28 -16.23 -8.85
N GLU A 93 -3.14 -15.60 -8.59
CA GLU A 93 -2.33 -15.81 -7.38
C GLU A 93 -2.13 -14.52 -6.58
N THR A 94 -2.60 -13.39 -7.10
CA THR A 94 -2.36 -12.06 -6.54
C THR A 94 -3.66 -11.38 -6.14
N LYS A 95 -3.58 -10.57 -5.09
CA LYS A 95 -4.66 -9.69 -4.63
C LYS A 95 -4.08 -8.33 -4.31
N ALA A 96 -4.67 -7.29 -4.89
CA ALA A 96 -4.29 -5.91 -4.66
C ALA A 96 -5.26 -5.26 -3.67
N TYR A 97 -4.71 -4.65 -2.63
CA TYR A 97 -5.46 -3.97 -1.57
C TYR A 97 -5.14 -2.49 -1.61
N PHE A 98 -6.18 -1.65 -1.53
CA PHE A 98 -6.06 -0.20 -1.60
C PHE A 98 -6.75 0.41 -0.38
N TYR A 99 -6.08 1.32 0.31
CA TYR A 99 -6.72 2.21 1.26
C TYR A 99 -7.05 3.51 0.53
N ILE A 100 -8.33 3.81 0.36
CA ILE A 100 -8.80 4.96 -0.40
C ILE A 100 -9.52 5.93 0.55
N GLU A 101 -9.20 7.21 0.45
CA GLU A 101 -9.90 8.28 1.17
C GLU A 101 -11.27 8.52 0.54
N ASP A 102 -12.34 8.36 1.33
CA ASP A 102 -13.72 8.34 0.83
C ASP A 102 -14.16 9.67 0.19
N CYS A 103 -13.57 10.82 0.60
CA CYS A 103 -13.95 12.13 0.07
C CYS A 103 -13.27 12.52 -1.25
N THR A 104 -12.11 11.94 -1.56
CA THR A 104 -11.24 12.44 -2.63
C THR A 104 -10.86 11.37 -3.66
N ASP A 105 -11.19 10.10 -3.39
CA ASP A 105 -10.74 8.91 -4.13
C ASP A 105 -9.21 8.77 -4.22
N ILE A 106 -8.48 9.43 -3.32
CA ILE A 106 -7.01 9.35 -3.27
C ILE A 106 -6.61 8.03 -2.62
N VAL A 107 -5.67 7.34 -3.26
CA VAL A 107 -5.05 6.13 -2.72
C VAL A 107 -4.02 6.54 -1.67
N LEU A 108 -4.35 6.36 -0.40
CA LEU A 108 -3.44 6.65 0.73
C LEU A 108 -2.56 5.46 1.08
N GLY A 109 -2.92 4.26 0.64
CA GLY A 109 -2.12 3.06 0.86
C GLY A 109 -2.39 1.97 -0.17
N TYR A 110 -1.38 1.17 -0.42
CA TYR A 110 -1.40 0.07 -1.38
C TYR A 110 -0.65 -1.13 -0.83
N CYS A 111 -1.20 -2.32 -1.06
CA CYS A 111 -0.54 -3.57 -0.74
C CYS A 111 -0.81 -4.60 -1.83
N LEU A 112 0.25 -5.22 -2.37
CA LEU A 112 0.16 -6.34 -3.29
C LEU A 112 0.54 -7.62 -2.56
N ALA A 113 -0.43 -8.51 -2.39
CA ALA A 113 -0.22 -9.81 -1.77
C ALA A 113 -0.28 -10.92 -2.82
N HIS A 114 0.52 -11.97 -2.67
CA HIS A 114 0.56 -13.11 -3.58
C HIS A 114 0.97 -14.41 -2.88
N ILE A 115 0.80 -15.55 -3.55
CA ILE A 115 1.19 -16.86 -3.01
C ILE A 115 2.70 -17.05 -3.19
N VAL A 116 3.38 -17.45 -2.10
CA VAL A 116 4.81 -17.76 -2.10
C VAL A 116 5.01 -19.19 -1.66
N HIS A 117 5.90 -19.93 -2.35
CA HIS A 117 6.20 -21.33 -2.04
C HIS A 117 7.55 -21.53 -1.34
N ARG A 118 8.46 -20.55 -1.46
CA ARG A 118 9.83 -20.63 -0.93
C ARG A 118 10.14 -19.37 -0.16
N VAL A 119 10.61 -19.54 1.07
CA VAL A 119 10.99 -18.43 1.93
C VAL A 119 12.29 -18.72 2.65
N HIS A 120 13.00 -17.65 2.98
CA HIS A 120 14.16 -17.64 3.86
C HIS A 120 13.84 -16.88 5.14
N ILE A 121 14.60 -17.15 6.20
CA ILE A 121 14.47 -16.43 7.46
C ILE A 121 15.52 -15.32 7.49
N LEU A 122 15.07 -14.09 7.69
CA LEU A 122 15.92 -12.94 7.98
C LEU A 122 15.87 -12.65 9.48
N ASP A 123 17.01 -12.73 10.16
CA ASP A 123 17.16 -12.20 11.52
C ASP A 123 17.54 -10.72 11.47
N LEU A 124 16.65 -9.87 11.97
CA LEU A 124 16.82 -8.42 11.99
C LEU A 124 17.87 -7.92 12.99
N ASN A 125 18.42 -8.80 13.84
CA ASN A 125 19.51 -8.43 14.76
C ASN A 125 20.89 -8.80 14.20
N ASP A 126 20.97 -9.67 13.19
CA ASP A 126 22.20 -10.10 12.54
C ASP A 126 22.00 -10.14 11.02
N GLU A 127 22.02 -8.95 10.41
CA GLU A 127 21.80 -8.78 8.96
C GLU A 127 22.87 -9.47 8.11
N SER A 128 24.06 -9.72 8.69
CA SER A 128 25.16 -10.42 8.02
C SER A 128 24.87 -11.92 7.84
N ASN A 129 23.93 -12.42 8.63
CA ASN A 129 23.48 -13.79 8.64
C ASN A 129 22.08 -13.86 8.02
N ILE A 130 21.98 -13.50 6.73
CA ILE A 130 20.91 -14.07 5.90
C ILE A 130 21.16 -15.57 5.98
N ASP A 131 20.37 -16.25 6.81
CA ASP A 131 20.54 -17.65 7.13
C ASP A 131 20.17 -18.45 5.87
N LYS A 132 21.10 -18.48 4.91
CA LYS A 132 20.95 -19.08 3.57
C LYS A 132 20.65 -20.58 3.64
N GLN A 133 20.64 -21.17 4.83
CA GLN A 133 20.53 -22.60 5.05
C GLN A 133 19.12 -23.09 5.43
N THR A 134 18.18 -22.22 5.78
CA THR A 134 16.81 -22.67 6.10
C THR A 134 15.81 -22.20 5.03
N GLU A 135 16.02 -22.64 3.78
CA GLU A 135 14.97 -22.56 2.76
C GLU A 135 13.81 -23.47 3.20
N MET A 136 12.65 -22.86 3.45
CA MET A 136 11.45 -23.61 3.80
C MET A 136 10.53 -23.66 2.60
N ASN A 137 10.12 -24.87 2.22
CA ASN A 137 9.03 -25.07 1.26
C ASN A 137 7.70 -24.98 2.02
N LYS A 138 7.07 -23.80 1.98
CA LYS A 138 5.81 -23.51 2.67
C LYS A 138 4.97 -22.58 1.80
N MET A 139 3.70 -22.91 1.59
CA MET A 139 2.76 -21.99 0.98
C MET A 139 2.40 -20.89 1.99
N LEU A 140 2.87 -19.67 1.72
CA LEU A 140 2.62 -18.48 2.54
C LEU A 140 1.99 -17.37 1.72
N CYS A 141 1.43 -16.38 2.42
CA CYS A 141 1.06 -15.10 1.81
C CYS A 141 2.28 -14.18 1.82
N GLY A 142 2.78 -13.88 0.63
CA GLY A 142 3.85 -12.93 0.40
C GLY A 142 3.31 -11.52 0.17
N ILE A 143 3.96 -10.53 0.75
CA ILE A 143 3.73 -9.11 0.53
C ILE A 143 4.79 -8.62 -0.45
N ALA A 144 4.41 -8.48 -1.72
CA ALA A 144 5.29 -8.07 -2.80
C ALA A 144 5.50 -6.55 -2.82
N ARG A 145 4.48 -5.80 -2.44
CA ARG A 145 4.55 -4.34 -2.30
C ARG A 145 3.74 -3.93 -1.10
N ILE A 146 4.26 -2.97 -0.35
CA ILE A 146 3.48 -2.18 0.59
C ILE A 146 3.94 -0.74 0.50
N TRP A 147 3.00 0.16 0.26
CA TRP A 147 3.27 1.58 0.12
C TRP A 147 2.19 2.36 0.86
N ILE A 148 2.59 3.46 1.47
CA ILE A 148 1.72 4.42 2.13
C ILE A 148 2.13 5.78 1.65
N HIS A 149 1.13 6.59 1.30
CA HIS A 149 1.34 7.98 0.90
C HIS A 149 2.24 8.68 1.94
N PRO A 150 3.31 9.37 1.51
CA PRO A 150 4.31 9.94 2.43
C PRO A 150 3.71 10.77 3.58
N ASP A 151 2.75 11.64 3.26
CA ASP A 151 2.06 12.50 4.25
C ASP A 151 1.13 11.75 5.21
N HIS A 152 0.79 10.49 4.90
CA HIS A 152 -0.08 9.64 5.72
C HIS A 152 0.69 8.47 6.34
N ARG A 153 2.04 8.49 6.34
CA ARG A 153 2.82 7.50 7.07
C ARG A 153 2.61 7.65 8.59
N ARG A 154 2.83 6.55 9.32
CA ARG A 154 2.65 6.46 10.79
C ARG A 154 1.21 6.70 11.30
N THR A 155 0.21 6.70 10.42
CA THR A 155 -1.23 6.80 10.75
C THR A 155 -1.94 5.44 10.88
N ARG A 156 -1.17 4.34 11.00
CA ARG A 156 -1.65 2.94 11.05
C ARG A 156 -2.26 2.37 9.76
N ILE A 157 -2.30 3.10 8.64
CA ILE A 157 -2.83 2.57 7.36
C ILE A 157 -2.12 1.26 6.95
N ALA A 158 -0.79 1.17 7.04
CA ALA A 158 -0.06 -0.06 6.74
C ALA A 158 -0.48 -1.25 7.63
N THR A 159 -0.76 -0.97 8.92
CA THR A 159 -1.29 -1.99 9.85
C THR A 159 -2.69 -2.42 9.43
N LYS A 160 -3.59 -1.47 9.13
CA LYS A 160 -4.95 -1.75 8.64
C LYS A 160 -4.91 -2.62 7.37
N LEU A 161 -4.04 -2.29 6.42
CA LEU A 161 -3.85 -3.06 5.18
C LEU A 161 -3.37 -4.49 5.47
N LEU A 162 -2.29 -4.67 6.23
CA LEU A 162 -1.79 -6.02 6.53
C LEU A 162 -2.75 -6.85 7.39
N ASP A 163 -3.49 -6.24 8.31
CA ASP A 163 -4.52 -6.95 9.08
C ASP A 163 -5.66 -7.40 8.14
N CYS A 164 -6.07 -6.56 7.17
CA CYS A 164 -7.06 -6.92 6.16
C CYS A 164 -6.57 -8.03 5.21
N VAL A 165 -5.31 -8.00 4.77
CA VAL A 165 -4.70 -9.07 3.98
C VAL A 165 -4.78 -10.39 4.75
N ARG A 166 -4.39 -10.40 6.03
CA ARG A 166 -4.37 -11.61 6.85
C ARG A 166 -5.72 -12.28 7.00
N THR A 167 -6.82 -11.51 7.00
CA THR A 167 -8.17 -12.04 7.17
C THR A 167 -8.87 -12.38 5.86
N ASN A 168 -8.39 -11.88 4.71
CA ASN A 168 -9.09 -11.97 3.42
C ASN A 168 -8.28 -12.62 2.30
N PHE A 169 -6.98 -12.87 2.49
CA PHE A 169 -6.14 -13.45 1.44
C PHE A 169 -6.46 -14.92 1.18
N PHE A 170 -6.54 -15.75 2.22
CA PHE A 170 -7.03 -17.12 2.12
C PHE A 170 -8.44 -17.19 2.71
N PHE A 171 -9.40 -17.68 1.92
CA PHE A 171 -10.79 -17.77 2.38
C PHE A 171 -10.90 -18.66 3.62
N GLY A 172 -11.52 -18.13 4.68
CA GLY A 172 -11.74 -18.86 5.93
C GLY A 172 -10.49 -19.03 6.83
N ILE A 173 -9.33 -18.48 6.46
CA ILE A 173 -8.09 -18.61 7.25
C ILE A 173 -7.58 -17.23 7.64
N VAL A 174 -7.33 -17.04 8.94
CA VAL A 174 -6.62 -15.86 9.45
C VAL A 174 -5.13 -16.16 9.55
N ILE A 175 -4.34 -15.50 8.70
CA ILE A 175 -2.88 -15.66 8.67
C ILE A 175 -2.28 -15.03 9.93
N LYS A 176 -1.32 -15.68 10.59
CA LYS A 176 -0.60 -15.07 11.73
C LYS A 176 0.35 -13.99 11.21
N ARG A 177 0.62 -12.96 12.01
CA ARG A 177 1.52 -11.87 11.59
C ARG A 177 2.92 -12.37 11.25
N VAL A 178 3.42 -13.36 12.00
CA VAL A 178 4.72 -13.99 11.79
C VAL A 178 4.77 -14.95 10.59
N ASP A 179 3.62 -15.31 10.02
CA ASP A 179 3.53 -16.19 8.84
C ASP A 179 3.41 -15.39 7.52
N LEU A 180 3.43 -14.06 7.58
CA LEU A 180 3.57 -13.24 6.37
C LEU A 180 5.01 -13.26 5.88
N ALA A 181 5.19 -13.44 4.59
CA ALA A 181 6.47 -13.29 3.92
C ALA A 181 6.56 -11.93 3.24
N PHE A 182 7.76 -11.33 3.16
CA PHE A 182 7.96 -10.00 2.58
C PHE A 182 9.02 -10.04 1.50
N SER A 183 8.75 -9.46 0.33
CA SER A 183 9.79 -9.29 -0.68
C SER A 183 10.82 -8.29 -0.18
N ALA A 184 12.11 -8.63 -0.25
CA ALA A 184 13.28 -7.77 0.02
C ALA A 184 12.96 -6.41 0.70
N PRO A 185 12.81 -6.37 2.04
CA PRO A 185 12.29 -5.20 2.74
C PRO A 185 13.23 -3.98 2.62
N THR A 186 12.66 -2.78 2.48
CA THR A 186 13.38 -1.50 2.64
C THR A 186 13.69 -1.24 4.13
N ASP A 187 14.48 -0.22 4.45
CA ASP A 187 14.73 0.17 5.85
C ASP A 187 13.44 0.54 6.61
N ASP A 188 12.58 1.33 5.98
CA ASP A 188 11.26 1.67 6.50
C ASP A 188 10.41 0.40 6.70
N GLY A 189 10.47 -0.53 5.74
CA GLY A 189 9.82 -1.83 5.79
C GLY A 189 10.31 -2.67 6.98
N ARG A 190 11.63 -2.84 7.14
CA ARG A 190 12.25 -3.58 8.26
C ARG A 190 11.74 -3.08 9.62
N GLN A 191 11.80 -1.78 9.85
CA GLN A 191 11.35 -1.17 11.11
C GLN A 191 9.85 -1.40 11.36
N PHE A 192 9.05 -1.29 10.31
CA PHE A 192 7.61 -1.53 10.39
C PHE A 192 7.30 -3.01 10.66
N PHE A 193 7.89 -3.93 9.89
CA PHE A 193 7.64 -5.37 9.99
C PHE A 193 8.08 -5.94 11.33
N LYS A 194 9.22 -5.50 11.89
CA LYS A 194 9.65 -5.84 13.25
C LYS A 194 8.57 -5.53 14.30
N LYS A 195 8.04 -4.31 14.24
CA LYS A 195 6.99 -3.84 15.17
C LYS A 195 5.65 -4.53 14.93
N TYR A 196 5.29 -4.75 13.67
CA TYR A 196 4.01 -5.35 13.30
C TYR A 196 3.94 -6.83 13.69
N THR A 197 4.97 -7.60 13.31
CA THR A 197 5.07 -9.04 13.61
C THR A 197 5.40 -9.33 15.07
N ARG A 198 5.99 -8.35 15.80
CA ARG A 198 6.54 -8.52 17.16
C ARG A 198 7.59 -9.61 17.21
N SER A 199 8.37 -9.73 16.13
CA SER A 199 9.41 -10.74 15.94
C SER A 199 10.67 -10.09 15.37
N ASN A 200 11.83 -10.63 15.74
CA ASN A 200 13.10 -10.29 15.09
C ASN A 200 13.36 -11.16 13.84
N ARG A 201 12.57 -12.21 13.65
CA ARG A 201 12.66 -13.10 12.49
C ARG A 201 11.52 -12.81 11.54
N LEU A 202 11.85 -12.55 10.28
CA LEU A 202 10.91 -12.34 9.18
C LEU A 202 11.08 -13.43 8.13
N PHE A 203 9.97 -13.87 7.53
CA PHE A 203 10.04 -14.62 6.28
C PHE A 203 10.27 -13.63 5.13
N ILE A 204 11.30 -13.87 4.33
CA ILE A 204 11.61 -13.11 3.12
C ILE A 204 11.65 -14.01 1.89
N TYR A 205 11.41 -13.43 0.72
CA TYR A 205 11.47 -14.11 -0.58
C TYR A 205 11.87 -13.14 -1.69
#